data_AF-A0A4Y9ZLT8-F1
#
_entry.id   AF-A0A4Y9ZLT8-F1
#
_cell.length_a   1.000
_cell.length_b   1.000
_cell.length_c   1.000
_cell.angle_alpha   90.00
_cell.angle_beta   90.00
_cell.angle_gamma   90.00
#
_symmetry.space_group_name_H-M   'P 1'
#
loop_
_entity.id
_entity.type
_entity.pdbx_description
1 polymer ?
#
loop_
_entity_poly.entity_id
_entity_poly.type
_entity_poly.pdbx_seq_one_letter_code
_entity_poly.pdbx_strand_id
1 'polypeptide(L)'
;MPFGLTIGTERANALQTAIQDELMRRGYSSDADPVMAEYITIMVINNKTSAQISSELEDLVGPEFDRSFTDWLFVEAAKGAPDAEPAPA
;
A
#
# COMPACT_ATOMS: atom_id res chain seq x y z
N MET A 1 -14.64 -0.59 6.77
CA MET A 1 -13.22 -0.20 6.77
C MET A 1 -12.46 -1.29 6.03
N PRO A 2 -11.98 -1.03 4.80
CA PRO A 2 -11.16 -2.01 4.09
C PRO A 2 -9.96 -2.40 4.95
N PHE A 3 -9.75 -3.71 5.11
CA PHE A 3 -8.66 -4.28 5.90
C PHE A 3 -8.61 -3.83 7.38
N GLY A 4 -9.65 -3.19 7.92
CA GLY A 4 -9.61 -2.61 9.28
C GLY A 4 -8.56 -1.51 9.44
N LEU A 5 -8.20 -0.81 8.36
CA LEU A 5 -7.25 0.31 8.39
C LEU A 5 -7.96 1.63 8.69
N THR A 6 -7.42 2.38 9.64
CA THR A 6 -7.88 3.73 9.98
C THR A 6 -6.68 4.66 10.09
N ILE A 7 -6.75 5.86 9.49
CA ILE A 7 -5.67 6.85 9.51
C ILE A 7 -5.25 7.15 10.96
N GLY A 8 -3.95 7.22 11.21
CA GLY A 8 -3.38 7.51 12.53
C GLY A 8 -3.38 6.34 13.51
N THR A 9 -3.81 5.15 13.11
CA THR A 9 -3.66 3.93 13.92
C THR A 9 -2.29 3.29 13.72
N GLU A 10 -1.82 2.53 14.71
CA GLU A 10 -0.55 1.78 14.62
C GLU A 10 -0.48 0.89 13.38
N ARG A 11 -1.61 0.28 13.00
CA ARG A 11 -1.70 -0.59 11.82
C ARG A 11 -1.57 0.19 10.51
N ALA A 12 -2.18 1.37 10.41
CA ALA A 12 -2.01 2.24 9.24
C ALA A 12 -0.56 2.75 9.15
N ASN A 13 0.05 3.11 10.28
CA ASN A 13 1.45 3.50 10.33
C ASN A 13 2.38 2.36 9.91
N ALA A 14 2.11 1.13 10.36
CA ALA A 14 2.89 -0.05 9.97
C ALA A 14 2.79 -0.34 8.46
N LEU A 15 1.59 -0.22 7.88
CA LEU A 15 1.39 -0.35 6.44
C LEU A 15 2.11 0.77 5.68
N GLN A 16 2.03 2.01 6.16
CA GLN A 16 2.73 3.16 5.57
C GLN A 16 4.25 2.95 5.56
N THR A 17 4.84 2.48 6.67
CA THR A 17 6.27 2.14 6.73
C THR A 17 6.62 1.04 5.72
N ALA A 18 5.83 -0.04 5.66
CA ALA A 18 6.06 -1.12 4.68
C ALA A 18 5.98 -0.61 3.23
N ILE A 19 5.00 0.26 2.93
CA ILE A 19 4.86 0.88 1.61
C ILE A 19 6.10 1.70 1.27
N GLN A 20 6.58 2.52 2.21
CA GLN A 20 7.77 3.35 2.00
C GLN A 20 9.00 2.47 1.70
N ASP A 21 9.20 1.39 2.45
CA ASP A 21 10.30 0.46 2.22
C ASP A 21 10.21 -0.21 0.84
N GLU A 22 9.01 -0.60 0.41
CA GLU A 22 8.83 -1.24 -0.91
C GLU A 22 9.00 -0.23 -2.07
N LEU A 23 8.55 1.02 -1.90
CA LEU A 23 8.78 2.10 -2.87
C LEU A 23 10.28 2.35 -3.08
N MET A 24 11.05 2.41 -1.99
CA MET A 24 12.51 2.56 -2.04
C MET A 24 13.17 1.31 -2.66
N ARG A 25 12.72 0.11 -2.28
CA ARG A 25 13.27 -1.16 -2.80
C ARG A 25 13.12 -1.28 -4.31
N ARG A 26 12.00 -0.80 -4.87
CA ARG A 26 11.71 -0.81 -6.31
C ARG A 26 12.30 0.39 -7.06
N GLY A 27 12.81 1.39 -6.34
CA GLY A 27 13.36 2.61 -6.93
C GLY A 27 12.29 3.58 -7.44
N TYR A 28 11.04 3.46 -6.97
CA TYR A 28 9.96 4.42 -7.29
C TYR A 28 10.09 5.73 -6.53
N SER A 29 10.88 5.74 -5.47
CA SER A 29 11.24 6.93 -4.73
C SER A 29 12.75 6.97 -4.54
N SER A 30 13.37 8.10 -4.91
CA SER A 30 14.82 8.31 -4.76
C SER A 30 15.21 8.58 -3.31
N ASP A 31 14.29 9.14 -2.52
CA ASP A 31 14.45 9.42 -1.09
C ASP A 31 13.28 8.81 -0.30
N ALA A 32 13.44 8.76 1.02
CA ALA A 32 12.31 8.46 1.90
C ALA A 32 11.23 9.54 1.74
N ASP A 33 10.20 9.25 0.93
CA ASP A 33 9.03 10.11 0.75
C ASP A 33 7.85 9.56 1.57
N PRO A 34 7.69 10.03 2.83
CA PRO A 34 6.58 9.61 3.68
C PRO A 34 5.23 10.08 3.14
N VAL A 35 5.19 11.12 2.30
CA VAL A 35 3.94 11.67 1.73
C VAL A 35 3.39 10.71 0.68
N MET A 36 4.24 10.14 -0.18
CA MET A 36 3.81 9.13 -1.15
C MET A 36 3.26 7.87 -0.45
N ALA A 37 3.92 7.41 0.61
CA ALA A 37 3.46 6.26 1.38
C ALA A 37 2.13 6.51 2.11
N GLU A 38 1.97 7.70 2.70
CA GLU A 38 0.71 8.14 3.32
C GLU A 38 -0.42 8.21 2.29
N TYR A 39 -0.15 8.78 1.11
CA TYR A 39 -1.13 8.89 0.03
C TYR A 39 -1.66 7.52 -0.42
N ILE A 40 -0.76 6.54 -0.61
CA ILE A 40 -1.15 5.17 -0.97
C ILE A 40 -1.98 4.53 0.14
N THR A 41 -1.58 4.71 1.40
CA THR A 41 -2.32 4.20 2.56
C THR A 41 -3.75 4.77 2.60
N ILE A 42 -3.90 6.07 2.34
CA ILE A 42 -5.20 6.75 2.26
C ILE A 42 -6.05 6.18 1.11
N MET A 43 -5.46 5.90 -0.04
CA MET A 43 -6.19 5.28 -1.16
C MET A 43 -6.78 3.91 -0.78
N VAL A 44 -6.01 3.09 -0.07
CA VAL A 44 -6.48 1.79 0.45
C VAL A 44 -7.61 1.99 1.46
N ILE A 45 -7.47 2.93 2.40
CA ILE A 45 -8.49 3.25 3.42
C ILE A 45 -9.80 3.75 2.78
N ASN A 46 -9.69 4.53 1.70
CA ASN A 46 -10.81 5.03 0.91
C ASN A 46 -11.46 3.95 0.03
N ASN A 47 -11.06 2.68 0.18
CA ASN A 47 -11.61 1.54 -0.54
C ASN A 47 -11.43 1.66 -2.06
N LYS A 48 -10.34 2.30 -2.51
CA LYS A 48 -9.95 2.23 -3.92
C LYS A 48 -9.55 0.79 -4.26
N THR A 49 -9.92 0.36 -5.45
CA THR A 49 -9.55 -0.97 -5.98
C THR A 49 -8.09 -0.98 -6.42
N SER A 50 -7.52 -2.18 -6.57
CA SER A 50 -6.16 -2.33 -7.11
C SER A 50 -6.00 -1.62 -8.46
N ALA A 51 -6.95 -1.81 -9.39
CA ALA A 51 -6.91 -1.16 -10.70
C ALA A 51 -6.88 0.37 -10.62
N GLN A 52 -7.64 0.97 -9.70
CA GLN A 52 -7.64 2.42 -9.52
C GLN A 52 -6.30 2.92 -8.95
N ILE A 53 -5.78 2.22 -7.94
CA ILE A 53 -4.48 2.57 -7.34
C ILE A 53 -3.34 2.39 -8.35
N SER A 54 -3.34 1.31 -9.13
CA SER A 54 -2.33 1.08 -10.16
C SER A 54 -2.35 2.20 -11.22
N SER A 55 -3.53 2.62 -11.69
CA SER A 55 -3.62 3.71 -12.66
C SER A 55 -3.05 5.02 -12.11
N GLU A 56 -3.35 5.36 -10.86
CA GLU A 56 -2.84 6.58 -10.23
C GLU A 56 -1.33 6.53 -9.99
N LEU A 57 -0.80 5.35 -9.65
CA LEU A 57 0.64 5.17 -9.49
C LEU A 57 1.39 5.11 -10.82
N GLU A 58 0.79 4.59 -11.89
CA GLU A 58 1.33 4.69 -13.25
C GLU A 58 1.45 6.17 -13.66
N ASP A 59 0.45 6.99 -13.34
CA ASP A 59 0.46 8.44 -13.63
C ASP A 59 1.48 9.20 -12.77
N LEU A 60 1.68 8.79 -11.51
CA LEU A 60 2.54 9.48 -10.54
C LEU A 60 4.02 9.08 -10.66
N VAL A 61 4.29 7.77 -10.75
CA VAL A 61 5.64 7.18 -10.82
C VAL A 61 6.12 7.16 -12.27
N GLY A 62 5.24 6.90 -13.23
CA GLY A 62 5.59 6.83 -14.65
C GLY A 62 5.79 5.40 -15.17
N PRO A 63 6.40 5.25 -16.36
CA PRO A 63 6.46 3.97 -17.10
C PRO A 63 7.26 2.86 -16.41
N GLU A 64 8.06 3.17 -15.40
CA GLU A 64 8.79 2.21 -14.55
C GLU A 64 7.89 1.52 -13.51
N PHE A 65 6.67 2.02 -13.30
CA PHE A 65 5.72 1.42 -12.38
C PHE A 65 5.31 0.00 -12.81
N ASP A 66 5.41 -0.94 -11.90
CA ASP A 66 4.96 -2.32 -12.08
C ASP A 66 3.75 -2.60 -11.19
N ARG A 67 2.65 -3.06 -11.81
CA ARG A 67 1.40 -3.44 -11.14
C ARG A 67 1.58 -4.50 -10.06
N SER A 68 2.66 -5.28 -10.11
CA SER A 68 3.03 -6.21 -9.03
C SER A 68 3.25 -5.51 -7.68
N PHE A 69 3.47 -4.20 -7.67
CA PHE A 69 3.47 -3.38 -6.45
C PHE A 69 2.07 -3.31 -5.84
N THR A 70 1.05 -3.07 -6.64
CA THR A 70 -0.33 -2.99 -6.15
C THR A 70 -0.83 -4.35 -5.68
N ASP A 71 -0.44 -5.44 -6.34
CA ASP A 71 -0.76 -6.78 -5.87
C ASP A 71 -0.15 -7.04 -4.47
N TRP A 72 1.13 -6.70 -4.31
CA TRP A 72 1.81 -6.78 -3.01
C TRP A 72 1.14 -5.88 -1.96
N LEU A 73 0.77 -4.64 -2.31
CA LEU A 73 0.14 -3.68 -1.41
C LEU A 73 -1.13 -4.25 -0.77
N PHE A 74 -1.98 -4.90 -1.55
CA PHE A 74 -3.23 -5.48 -1.06
C PHE A 74 -2.99 -6.74 -0.21
N VAL A 75 -1.97 -7.55 -0.55
CA VAL A 75 -1.55 -8.67 0.28
C VAL A 75 -1.00 -8.17 1.63
N GLU A 76 -0.15 -7.15 1.62
CA GLU A 76 0.41 -6.54 2.82
C GLU A 76 -0.68 -5.91 3.69
N ALA A 77 -1.60 -5.17 3.07
CA ALA A 77 -2.78 -4.64 3.73
C ALA A 77 -3.62 -5.76 4.35
N ALA A 78 -3.75 -6.94 3.72
CA ALA A 78 -4.53 -8.04 4.30
C ALA A 78 -3.89 -8.70 5.55
N LYS A 79 -2.56 -8.72 5.68
CA LYS A 79 -1.84 -9.48 6.73
C LYS A 79 -2.22 -9.16 8.18
N GLY A 80 -2.64 -7.93 8.46
CA GLY A 80 -3.08 -7.54 9.81
C GLY A 80 -4.57 -7.23 9.90
N ALA A 81 -5.36 -7.63 8.90
CA ALA A 81 -6.80 -7.48 8.98
C ALA A 81 -7.33 -8.41 10.09
N PRO A 82 -8.25 -7.94 10.94
CA PRO A 82 -8.75 -8.72 12.07
C PRO A 82 -9.47 -10.04 11.69
N ASP A 83 -9.83 -10.22 10.42
CA ASP A 83 -10.41 -11.45 9.86
C ASP A 83 -9.45 -12.24 8.96
N ALA A 84 -8.14 -11.98 9.02
CA ALA A 84 -7.15 -12.83 8.36
C ALA A 84 -7.04 -14.16 9.12
N GLU A 85 -8.02 -15.05 8.90
CA GLU A 85 -7.99 -16.44 9.34
C GLU A 85 -6.66 -17.07 8.85
N PRO A 86 -5.88 -17.72 9.73
CA PRO A 86 -4.59 -18.26 9.33
C PRO A 86 -4.85 -19.32 8.25
N ALA A 87 -4.27 -19.11 7.06
CA ALA A 87 -4.29 -20.10 6.00
C ALA A 87 -3.85 -21.46 6.59
N PRO A 88 -4.64 -22.54 6.43
CA PRO A 88 -4.34 -23.82 7.05
C PRO A 88 -3.02 -24.36 6.46
N ALA A 89 -2.19 -24.89 7.36
CA ALA A 89 -0.87 -25.46 7.10
C ALA A 89 -0.90 -26.72 6.22
#